data_AF-A0A974Y1W2-F1
#
_entry.id   AF-A0A974Y1W2-F1
#
_cell.length_a   1.000
_cell.length_b   1.000
_cell.length_c   1.000
_cell.angle_alpha   90.00
_cell.angle_beta   90.00
_cell.angle_gamma   90.00
#
_symmetry.space_group_name_H-M   'P 1'
#
loop_
_entity.id
_entity.type
_entity.pdbx_description
1 polymer ?
#
loop_
_entity_poly.entity_id
_entity_poly.type
_entity_poly.pdbx_seq_one_letter_code
_entity_poly.pdbx_strand_id
1 'polypeptide(L)'
;MDSRQEFLTEFLSALGAREIRNLCVTPASVSGTVVYDPSDPEEQQDFRWPVPENAAPSPAVVRLAGLIRRARLLHGDRLTPSRQELLARFNAGQDWVCPPDQFTAILEELLQVQVPMLDEGVESDYYFMHE
;
A
#
# COMPACT_ATOMS: atom_id res chain seq x y z
N MET A 1 2.95 -14.30 8.88
CA MET A 1 1.85 -13.41 8.49
C MET A 1 1.85 -13.40 6.97
N ASP A 2 0.68 -13.32 6.33
CA ASP A 2 0.55 -13.37 4.87
C ASP A 2 1.11 -12.06 4.28
N SER A 3 1.98 -12.16 3.28
CA SER A 3 2.76 -11.00 2.79
C SER A 3 1.87 -9.93 2.14
N ARG A 4 0.72 -10.34 1.58
CA ARG A 4 -0.28 -9.40 1.05
C ARG A 4 -0.93 -8.60 2.18
N GLN A 5 -1.18 -9.21 3.33
CA GLN A 5 -1.74 -8.49 4.49
C GLN A 5 -0.77 -7.44 5.03
N GLU A 6 0.52 -7.79 5.15
CA GLU A 6 1.56 -6.85 5.59
C GLU A 6 1.66 -5.67 4.61
N PHE A 7 1.70 -5.96 3.31
CA PHE A 7 1.70 -4.95 2.27
C PHE A 7 0.47 -4.04 2.35
N LEU A 8 -0.75 -4.60 2.35
CA LEU A 8 -1.99 -3.83 2.37
C LEU A 8 -2.11 -2.95 3.60
N THR A 9 -1.64 -3.44 4.75
CA THR A 9 -1.63 -2.67 5.99
C THR A 9 -0.78 -1.40 5.83
N GLU A 10 0.45 -1.51 5.32
CA GLU A 10 1.32 -0.35 5.14
C GLU A 10 0.83 0.56 4.00
N PHE A 11 0.37 -0.02 2.89
CA PHE A 11 -0.10 0.69 1.70
C PHE A 11 -1.38 1.51 1.96
N LEU A 12 -2.44 0.89 2.48
CA LEU A 12 -3.71 1.57 2.72
C LEU A 12 -3.58 2.58 3.86
N SER A 13 -2.76 2.28 4.88
CA SER A 13 -2.49 3.24 5.96
C SER A 13 -1.66 4.44 5.48
N ALA A 14 -0.79 4.29 4.47
CA ALA A 14 -0.14 5.42 3.85
C ALA A 14 -1.15 6.36 3.17
N LEU A 15 -2.20 5.80 2.57
CA LEU A 15 -3.33 6.51 1.95
C LEU A 15 -4.36 7.03 2.95
N GLY A 16 -4.09 6.95 4.26
CA GLY A 16 -4.91 7.55 5.30
C GLY A 16 -5.82 6.58 6.06
N ALA A 17 -5.79 5.27 5.76
CA ALA A 17 -6.50 4.29 6.57
C ALA A 17 -6.02 4.32 8.03
N ARG A 18 -6.95 4.30 8.99
CA ARG A 18 -6.63 4.12 10.41
C ARG A 18 -6.52 2.66 10.79
N GLU A 19 -7.40 1.83 10.25
CA GLU A 19 -7.38 0.38 10.45
C GLU A 19 -8.06 -0.35 9.30
N ILE A 20 -7.83 -1.67 9.24
CA ILE A 20 -8.53 -2.58 8.34
C ILE A 20 -9.33 -3.56 9.19
N ARG A 21 -10.64 -3.65 8.94
CA ARG A 21 -11.56 -4.58 9.63
C ARG A 21 -11.99 -5.71 8.69
N ASN A 22 -12.56 -6.76 9.28
CA ASN A 22 -13.17 -7.89 8.56
C ASN A 22 -12.25 -8.54 7.51
N LEU A 23 -10.94 -8.59 7.81
CA LEU A 23 -9.94 -9.10 6.89
C LEU A 23 -10.20 -10.58 6.59
N CYS A 24 -10.36 -10.90 5.31
CA CYS A 24 -10.53 -12.26 4.81
C CYS A 24 -9.44 -12.54 3.78
N VAL A 25 -8.73 -13.64 3.96
CA VAL A 25 -7.65 -14.05 3.07
C VAL A 25 -7.96 -15.41 2.48
N THR A 26 -7.88 -15.46 1.15
CA THR A 26 -8.02 -16.68 0.36
C THR A 26 -6.74 -16.91 -0.45
N PRO A 27 -6.58 -18.10 -1.06
CA PRO A 27 -5.46 -18.34 -1.96
C PRO A 27 -5.37 -17.37 -3.15
N ALA A 28 -6.51 -16.77 -3.55
CA ALA A 28 -6.61 -15.92 -4.73
C ALA A 28 -6.78 -14.43 -4.42
N SER A 29 -7.08 -14.07 -3.17
CA SER A 29 -7.39 -12.68 -2.83
C SER A 29 -7.24 -12.34 -1.35
N VAL A 30 -7.17 -11.04 -1.07
CA VAL A 30 -7.37 -10.45 0.25
C VAL A 30 -8.50 -9.43 0.16
N SER A 31 -9.45 -9.45 1.09
CA SER A 31 -10.53 -8.47 1.18
C SER A 31 -10.71 -7.99 2.60
N GLY A 32 -11.35 -6.83 2.77
CA GLY A 32 -11.68 -6.27 4.06
C GLY A 32 -12.32 -4.90 3.91
N THR A 33 -12.41 -4.19 5.03
CA THR A 33 -12.98 -2.84 5.10
C THR A 33 -11.92 -1.88 5.60
N VAL A 34 -11.58 -0.88 4.80
CA VAL A 34 -10.74 0.26 5.20
C VAL A 34 -11.58 1.19 6.07
N VAL A 35 -11.04 1.63 7.20
CA VAL A 35 -11.71 2.58 8.11
C VAL A 35 -10.86 3.85 8.22
N TYR A 36 -11.44 5.00 7.87
CA TYR A 36 -10.80 6.31 7.98
C TYR A 36 -11.16 7.02 9.29
N ASP A 37 -12.42 6.94 9.70
CA ASP A 37 -12.89 7.37 11.02
C ASP A 37 -13.70 6.26 11.72
N PRO A 38 -13.16 5.61 12.76
CA PRO A 38 -13.87 4.60 13.54
C PRO A 38 -15.17 5.07 14.19
N SER A 39 -15.36 6.38 14.32
CA SER A 39 -16.57 6.98 14.92
C SER A 39 -17.67 7.28 13.90
N ASP A 40 -17.36 7.22 12.61
CA ASP A 40 -18.31 7.49 11.53
C ASP A 40 -18.49 6.25 10.64
N PRO A 41 -19.68 5.63 10.62
CA PRO A 41 -19.98 4.50 9.75
C PRO A 41 -19.84 4.80 8.25
N GLU A 42 -19.95 6.05 7.83
CA GLU A 42 -19.84 6.46 6.42
C GLU A 42 -18.37 6.59 5.97
N GLU A 43 -17.43 6.75 6.90
CA GLU A 43 -15.99 6.88 6.64
C GLU A 43 -15.30 5.51 6.56
N GLN A 44 -15.88 4.60 5.78
CA GLN A 44 -15.41 3.24 5.55
C GLN A 44 -15.58 2.84 4.09
N GLN A 45 -14.69 1.97 3.60
CA GLN A 45 -14.72 1.49 2.22
C GLN A 45 -14.31 0.02 2.15
N ASP A 46 -15.14 -0.81 1.54
CA ASP A 46 -14.80 -2.21 1.29
C ASP A 46 -13.81 -2.32 0.14
N PHE A 47 -12.94 -3.33 0.19
CA PHE A 47 -12.00 -3.62 -0.88
C PHE A 47 -11.86 -5.13 -1.11
N ARG A 48 -11.45 -5.49 -2.31
CA ARG A 48 -10.99 -6.85 -2.64
C ARG A 48 -9.82 -6.76 -3.59
N TRP A 49 -8.69 -7.30 -3.15
CA TRP A 49 -7.48 -7.39 -3.94
C TRP A 49 -7.28 -8.81 -4.49
N PRO A 50 -7.54 -9.05 -5.79
CA PRO A 50 -7.48 -10.38 -6.40
C PRO A 50 -6.05 -10.80 -6.76
N VAL A 51 -5.16 -10.78 -5.77
CA VAL A 51 -3.74 -11.14 -5.92
C VAL A 51 -3.45 -12.42 -5.14
N PRO A 52 -2.91 -13.48 -5.78
CA PRO A 52 -2.44 -14.67 -5.09
C PRO A 52 -1.13 -14.39 -4.34
N GLU A 53 -0.83 -15.17 -3.30
CA GLU A 53 0.33 -14.93 -2.42
C GLU A 53 1.67 -14.88 -3.17
N ASN A 54 1.84 -15.66 -4.24
CA ASN A 54 3.07 -15.67 -5.05
C ASN A 54 3.23 -14.45 -5.96
N ALA A 55 2.19 -13.62 -6.09
CA ALA A 55 2.20 -12.36 -6.81
C ALA A 55 2.14 -11.16 -5.86
N ALA A 56 2.30 -11.38 -4.55
CA ALA A 56 2.41 -10.31 -3.57
C ALA A 56 3.64 -9.44 -3.86
N PRO A 57 3.56 -8.12 -3.59
CA PRO A 57 4.69 -7.23 -3.75
C PRO A 57 5.90 -7.68 -2.93
N SER A 58 7.08 -7.43 -3.48
CA SER A 58 8.32 -7.85 -2.85
C SER A 58 8.48 -7.25 -1.43
N PRO A 59 9.23 -7.89 -0.52
CA PRO A 59 9.49 -7.33 0.82
C PRO A 59 10.11 -5.92 0.78
N ALA A 60 10.81 -5.57 -0.30
CA ALA A 60 11.35 -4.23 -0.50
C ALA A 60 10.25 -3.19 -0.75
N VAL A 61 9.20 -3.55 -1.50
CA VAL A 61 8.02 -2.72 -1.73
C VAL A 61 7.25 -2.50 -0.43
N VAL A 62 7.07 -3.55 0.37
CA VAL A 62 6.45 -3.44 1.71
C VAL A 62 7.20 -2.44 2.58
N ARG A 63 8.54 -2.50 2.58
CA ARG A 63 9.38 -1.53 3.29
C ARG A 63 9.21 -0.10 2.76
N LEU A 64 9.08 0.07 1.45
CA LEU A 64 8.86 1.37 0.82
C LEU A 64 7.50 1.95 1.21
N ALA A 65 6.42 1.16 1.10
CA ALA A 65 5.08 1.56 1.55
C ALA A 65 5.10 1.98 3.03
N GLY A 66 5.79 1.22 3.87
CA GLY A 66 5.92 1.57 5.28
C GLY A 66 6.77 2.83 5.54
N LEU A 67 7.79 3.10 4.73
CA LEU A 67 8.50 4.38 4.79
C LEU A 67 7.58 5.54 4.42
N ILE A 68 6.82 5.41 3.34
CA ILE A 68 5.86 6.42 2.87
C ILE A 68 4.84 6.73 3.95
N ARG A 69 4.28 5.71 4.60
CA ARG A 69 3.37 5.85 5.74
C ARG A 69 4.02 6.59 6.90
N ARG A 70 5.14 6.06 7.43
CA ARG A 70 5.77 6.57 8.65
C ARG A 70 6.26 8.01 8.50
N ALA A 71 6.77 8.36 7.33
CA ALA A 71 7.29 9.69 7.05
C ALA A 71 6.23 10.63 6.42
N ARG A 72 4.98 10.17 6.24
CA ARG A 72 3.85 10.93 5.67
C ARG A 72 4.22 11.60 4.35
N LEU A 73 4.68 10.79 3.40
CA LEU A 73 5.23 11.27 2.12
C LEU A 73 4.18 11.50 1.04
N LEU A 74 2.89 11.29 1.34
CA LEU A 74 1.79 11.51 0.43
C LEU A 74 1.04 12.81 0.72
N HIS A 75 0.54 13.42 -0.35
CA HIS A 75 -0.53 14.41 -0.31
C HIS A 75 -1.73 13.84 -1.09
N GLY A 76 -2.69 13.25 -0.36
CA GLY A 76 -3.68 12.37 -0.96
C GLY A 76 -3.04 11.03 -1.33
N ASP A 77 -3.09 10.69 -2.61
CA ASP A 77 -2.45 9.54 -3.27
C ASP A 77 -1.10 9.89 -3.94
N ARG A 78 -0.75 11.17 -3.96
CA ARG A 78 0.45 11.66 -4.65
C ARG A 78 1.70 11.70 -3.77
N LEU A 79 2.79 11.12 -4.25
CA LEU A 79 4.13 11.24 -3.67
C LEU A 79 4.63 12.68 -3.76
N THR A 80 5.00 13.23 -2.61
CA THR A 80 5.57 14.58 -2.50
C THR A 80 7.10 14.66 -2.71
N PRO A 81 7.93 13.70 -2.26
CA PRO A 81 9.38 13.74 -2.49
C PRO A 81 9.76 13.29 -3.91
N SER A 82 10.91 13.77 -4.38
CA SER A 82 11.52 13.25 -5.61
C SER A 82 12.00 11.81 -5.45
N ARG A 83 12.16 11.08 -6.57
CA ARG A 83 12.75 9.73 -6.58
C ARG A 83 14.11 9.66 -5.86
N GLN A 84 14.97 10.67 -6.05
CA GLN A 84 16.29 10.74 -5.41
C GLN A 84 16.17 10.90 -3.89
N GLU A 85 15.23 11.70 -3.44
CA GLU A 85 14.98 11.89 -2.01
C GLU A 85 14.38 10.62 -1.37
N LEU A 86 13.43 9.97 -2.04
CA LEU A 86 12.89 8.69 -1.59
C LEU A 86 13.96 7.62 -1.46
N LEU A 87 14.84 7.49 -2.46
CA LEU A 87 15.98 6.57 -2.43
C LEU A 87 16.88 6.85 -1.22
N ALA A 88 17.23 8.12 -0.98
CA ALA A 88 18.06 8.50 0.16
C ALA A 88 17.42 8.11 1.49
N ARG A 89 16.11 8.36 1.65
CA ARG A 89 15.34 7.98 2.85
C ARG A 89 15.20 6.47 2.99
N PHE A 90 15.04 5.74 1.89
CA PHE A 90 14.93 4.28 1.87
C PHE A 90 16.24 3.60 2.29
N ASN A 91 17.38 4.11 1.84
CA ASN A 91 18.69 3.61 2.21
C ASN A 91 19.07 3.98 3.66
N ALA A 92 18.68 5.16 4.13
CA ALA A 92 18.96 5.58 5.52
C ALA A 92 18.33 4.67 6.58
N GLY A 93 17.26 3.94 6.23
CA GLY A 93 16.56 3.03 7.12
C GLY A 93 17.03 1.56 7.06
N GLN A 94 18.12 1.25 6.37
CA GLN A 94 18.54 -0.14 6.11
C GLN A 94 20.04 -0.35 6.30
N ASP A 95 20.43 -1.58 6.68
CA ASP A 95 21.83 -2.01 6.83
C ASP A 95 22.54 -2.25 5.49
N TRP A 96 21.84 -2.05 4.37
CA TRP A 96 22.35 -2.23 3.01
C TRP A 96 21.94 -1.04 2.13
N VAL A 97 22.75 -0.77 1.11
CA VAL A 97 22.52 0.33 0.17
C VAL A 97 21.82 -0.21 -1.09
N CYS A 98 20.59 0.22 -1.31
CA CYS A 98 19.86 -0.03 -2.54
C CYS A 98 20.43 0.83 -3.68
N PRO A 99 20.88 0.21 -4.78
CA PRO A 99 21.31 0.94 -5.96
C PRO A 99 20.10 1.60 -6.67
N PRO A 100 20.31 2.73 -7.38
CA PRO A 100 19.22 3.49 -7.99
C PRO A 100 18.32 2.68 -8.94
N ASP A 101 18.89 1.79 -9.76
CA ASP A 101 18.13 0.99 -10.72
C ASP A 101 17.20 -0.01 -10.03
N GLN A 102 17.68 -0.63 -8.94
CA GLN A 102 16.87 -1.53 -8.13
C GLN A 102 15.75 -0.78 -7.41
N PHE A 103 16.06 0.41 -6.86
CA PHE A 103 15.05 1.26 -6.24
C PHE A 103 13.98 1.70 -7.24
N THR A 104 14.39 2.02 -8.47
CA THR A 104 13.46 2.35 -9.55
C THR A 104 12.49 1.19 -9.79
N ALA A 105 12.99 -0.04 -9.89
CA ALA A 105 12.12 -1.21 -10.04
C ALA A 105 11.15 -1.39 -8.85
N ILE A 106 11.62 -1.18 -7.61
CA ILE A 106 10.79 -1.25 -6.40
C ILE A 106 9.69 -0.19 -6.41
N LEU A 107 10.03 1.04 -6.80
CA LEU A 107 9.07 2.14 -6.88
C LEU A 107 8.05 1.88 -7.99
N GLU A 108 8.47 1.48 -9.18
CA GLU A 108 7.56 1.16 -10.28
C GLU A 108 6.61 0.00 -9.90
N GLU A 109 7.12 -1.03 -9.21
CA GLU A 109 6.28 -2.12 -8.67
C GLU A 109 5.21 -1.58 -7.70
N LEU A 110 5.57 -0.65 -6.80
CA LEU A 110 4.61 -0.01 -5.89
C LEU A 110 3.55 0.80 -6.65
N LEU A 111 3.96 1.60 -7.62
CA LEU A 111 3.07 2.49 -8.38
C LEU A 111 2.11 1.73 -9.31
N GLN A 112 2.45 0.49 -9.67
CA GLN A 112 1.57 -0.40 -10.44
C GLN A 112 0.51 -1.08 -9.57
N VAL A 113 0.61 -1.00 -8.25
CA VAL A 113 -0.40 -1.60 -7.38
C VAL A 113 -1.70 -0.83 -7.46
N GLN A 114 -2.76 -1.56 -7.77
CA GLN A 114 -4.15 -1.11 -7.71
C GLN A 114 -4.92 -2.06 -6.81
N VAL A 115 -5.57 -1.51 -5.77
CA VAL A 115 -6.42 -2.28 -4.86
C VAL A 115 -7.87 -1.87 -5.12
N PRO A 116 -8.69 -2.73 -5.75
CA PRO A 116 -10.08 -2.42 -6.06
C PRO A 116 -10.92 -2.12 -4.82
N MET A 117 -11.64 -1.01 -4.87
CA MET A 117 -12.71 -0.62 -3.96
C MET A 117 -14.01 -1.29 -4.37
N LEU A 118 -14.86 -1.59 -3.40
CA LEU A 118 -16.18 -2.18 -3.61
C LEU A 118 -17.25 -1.25 -3.05
N ASP A 119 -18.18 -0.83 -3.91
CA ASP A 119 -19.40 -0.14 -3.54
C ASP A 119 -20.58 -1.09 -3.71
N GLU A 120 -21.29 -1.38 -2.61
CA GLU A 120 -22.37 -2.37 -2.57
C GLU A 120 -21.95 -3.75 -3.16
N GLY A 121 -20.67 -4.11 -3.01
CA GLY A 121 -20.10 -5.36 -3.52
C GLY A 121 -19.69 -5.35 -4.99
N VAL A 122 -19.76 -4.21 -5.66
CA VAL A 122 -19.36 -4.02 -7.07
C VAL A 122 -18.08 -3.17 -7.12
N GLU A 123 -17.12 -3.57 -7.96
CA GLU A 123 -15.90 -2.77 -8.16
C GLU A 123 -16.23 -1.39 -8.72
N SER A 124 -15.72 -0.33 -8.07
CA SER A 124 -15.99 1.07 -8.43
C SER A 124 -14.72 1.82 -8.84
N ASP A 125 -13.76 1.95 -7.92
CA ASP A 125 -12.47 2.61 -8.13
C ASP A 125 -11.33 1.78 -7.51
N TYR A 126 -10.13 2.35 -7.43
CA TYR A 126 -8.94 1.69 -6.89
C TYR A 126 -8.19 2.61 -5.94
N TYR A 127 -7.60 2.01 -4.90
CA TYR A 127 -6.49 2.63 -4.22
C TYR A 127 -5.23 2.46 -5.05
N PHE A 128 -4.54 3.56 -5.31
CA PHE A 128 -3.24 3.58 -5.98
C PHE A 128 -2.38 4.72 -5.41
N MET A 129 -1.10 4.73 -5.75
CA MET A 129 -0.20 5.86 -5.51
C MET A 129 0.38 6.33 -6.84
N HIS A 130 0.65 7.63 -6.96
CA HIS A 130 1.31 8.19 -8.14
C HIS A 130 2.32 9.29 -7.77
N GLU A 131 3.13 9.74 -8.73
CA GLU A 131 4.08 10.86 -8.59
C GLU A 131 3.48 12.22 -9.01
#